data_AF-A0A947YM64-F1
#
_entry.id   AF-A0A947YM64-F1
#
_cell.length_a   1.000
_cell.length_b   1.000
_cell.length_c   1.000
_cell.angle_alpha   90.00
_cell.angle_beta   90.00
_cell.angle_gamma   90.00
#
_symmetry.space_group_name_H-M   'P 1'
#
loop_
_entity.id
_entity.type
_entity.pdbx_description
1 polymer ?
#
loop_
_entity_poly.entity_id
_entity_poly.type
_entity_poly.pdbx_seq_one_letter_code
_entity_poly.pdbx_strand_id
1 'polypeptide(L)'
;MDTNVFVVIPTIRSLAFLSSWKKEFSDCSLLIVEDHKDKQIETPCGAAKEVLHYDWRDIKKDFGKKEWIFSRHNAGIRSYGFWKAVTMGADIIVTLDDDCFPTGDGFIYNHLRNLSMAVPGRWVPTYPDPDFLYTRGIPYSIRKEKKVVISHGLWTNSIDLDAQTQLQHPHINLPLYPPVLQVIPSGAYFPLCSMNLAFAKEAAPIMYFPLMGKDPEGRPWGYDRFDDIWAGIFAKKIIDHLGLSAVSGSPFVEHKKASDPHKNLLKEKKGIAINEWLWKRADEVRLTKKTPADCYLELAINIRLPNKRYFNKLKEAMEIWANMFL
;
A
#
# COMPACT_ATOMS: atom_id res chain seq x y z
N MET A 1 20.85 4.34 -15.68
CA MET A 1 20.21 3.02 -15.56
C MET A 1 18.72 3.30 -15.54
N ASP A 2 17.97 2.69 -16.43
CA ASP A 2 16.52 2.86 -16.47
C ASP A 2 15.91 2.23 -15.21
N THR A 3 15.13 2.99 -14.44
CA THR A 3 14.48 2.52 -13.22
C THR A 3 13.50 1.41 -13.55
N ASN A 4 13.67 0.23 -12.95
CA ASN A 4 12.78 -0.90 -13.21
C ASN A 4 11.49 -0.78 -12.38
N VAL A 5 10.37 -0.48 -13.03
CA VAL A 5 9.07 -0.24 -12.36
C VAL A 5 8.14 -1.43 -12.55
N PHE A 6 7.66 -1.97 -11.43
CA PHE A 6 6.62 -2.99 -11.40
C PHE A 6 5.30 -2.41 -10.92
N VAL A 7 4.23 -2.58 -11.69
CA VAL A 7 2.86 -2.23 -11.30
C VAL A 7 2.15 -3.49 -10.83
N VAL A 8 1.79 -3.57 -9.55
CA VAL A 8 1.16 -4.73 -8.91
C VAL A 8 -0.33 -4.48 -8.74
N ILE A 9 -1.15 -5.35 -9.34
CA ILE A 9 -2.61 -5.22 -9.38
C ILE A 9 -3.24 -6.52 -8.86
N PRO A 10 -3.84 -6.50 -7.66
CA PRO A 10 -4.71 -7.60 -7.23
C PRO A 10 -6.06 -7.51 -7.94
N THR A 11 -6.64 -8.64 -8.32
CA THR A 11 -7.96 -8.62 -8.96
C THR A 11 -8.75 -9.91 -8.76
N ILE A 12 -10.07 -9.79 -8.85
CA ILE A 12 -11.05 -10.89 -8.98
C ILE A 12 -11.96 -10.70 -10.20
N ARG A 13 -11.66 -9.74 -11.08
CA ARG A 13 -12.55 -9.27 -12.15
C ARG A 13 -11.77 -9.00 -13.43
N SER A 14 -12.49 -8.66 -14.49
CA SER A 14 -11.90 -8.33 -15.78
C SER A 14 -10.84 -7.22 -15.67
N LEU A 15 -9.74 -7.40 -16.39
CA LEU A 15 -8.64 -6.44 -16.51
C LEU A 15 -8.83 -5.42 -17.64
N ALA A 16 -10.05 -5.27 -18.17
CA ALA A 16 -10.34 -4.37 -19.29
C ALA A 16 -9.96 -2.90 -19.03
N PHE A 17 -9.97 -2.46 -17.76
CA PHE A 17 -9.58 -1.10 -17.37
C PHE A 17 -8.14 -0.74 -17.75
N LEU A 18 -7.25 -1.73 -17.89
CA LEU A 18 -5.86 -1.52 -18.32
C LEU A 18 -5.73 -0.93 -19.72
N SER A 19 -6.77 -1.04 -20.55
CA SER A 19 -6.82 -0.35 -21.83
C SER A 19 -6.66 1.17 -21.68
N SER A 20 -7.14 1.75 -20.58
CA SER A 20 -6.97 3.18 -20.25
C SER A 20 -5.57 3.52 -19.78
N TRP A 21 -4.79 2.54 -19.29
CA TRP A 21 -3.47 2.74 -18.70
C TRP A 21 -2.29 2.51 -19.65
N LYS A 22 -2.54 2.03 -20.88
CA LYS A 22 -1.51 1.65 -21.86
C LYS A 22 -0.38 2.66 -22.03
N LYS A 23 -0.72 3.96 -22.06
CA LYS A 23 0.26 5.04 -22.22
C LYS A 23 1.20 5.16 -21.02
N GLU A 24 0.67 5.01 -19.81
CA GLU A 24 1.45 5.16 -18.58
C GLU A 24 2.27 3.90 -18.26
N PHE A 25 1.80 2.72 -18.67
CA PHE A 25 2.44 1.44 -18.33
C PHE A 25 3.34 0.87 -19.43
N SER A 26 3.51 1.57 -20.55
CA SER A 26 4.26 1.09 -21.72
C SER A 26 5.68 0.63 -21.39
N ASP A 27 6.34 1.30 -20.45
CA ASP A 27 7.72 1.01 -20.04
C ASP A 27 7.80 0.23 -18.70
N CYS A 28 6.66 -0.13 -18.12
CA CYS A 28 6.58 -0.84 -16.85
C CYS A 28 6.40 -2.36 -17.06
N SER A 29 6.77 -3.14 -16.06
CA SER A 29 6.35 -4.53 -15.93
C SER A 29 5.05 -4.59 -15.13
N LEU A 30 4.04 -5.27 -15.66
CA LEU A 30 2.75 -5.44 -14.99
C LEU A 30 2.69 -6.79 -14.30
N LEU A 31 2.36 -6.80 -13.01
CA LEU A 31 2.22 -8.00 -12.21
C LEU A 31 0.80 -8.10 -11.67
N ILE A 32 0.02 -8.98 -12.28
CA ILE A 32 -1.34 -9.29 -11.87
C ILE A 32 -1.32 -10.41 -10.84
N VAL A 33 -2.02 -10.19 -9.73
CA VAL A 33 -2.28 -11.21 -8.70
C VAL A 33 -3.78 -11.50 -8.69
N GLU A 34 -4.17 -12.53 -9.43
CA GLU A 34 -5.56 -13.00 -9.48
C GLU A 34 -5.89 -13.80 -8.23
N ASP A 35 -6.93 -13.35 -7.52
CA ASP A 35 -7.38 -13.95 -6.27
C ASP A 35 -8.42 -15.05 -6.52
N HIS A 36 -8.03 -15.99 -7.40
CA HIS A 36 -8.75 -17.22 -7.71
C HIS A 36 -7.85 -18.46 -7.60
N LYS A 37 -8.48 -19.62 -7.41
CA LYS A 37 -7.81 -20.91 -7.31
C LYS A 37 -7.00 -21.25 -8.57
N ASP A 38 -7.47 -20.81 -9.71
CA ASP A 38 -6.89 -21.00 -11.04
C ASP A 38 -7.17 -19.74 -11.87
N LYS A 39 -6.29 -19.43 -12.84
CA LYS A 39 -6.50 -18.31 -13.77
C LYS A 39 -7.82 -18.45 -14.53
N GLN A 40 -8.76 -17.57 -14.21
CA GLN A 40 -10.07 -17.41 -14.83
C GLN A 40 -10.16 -16.09 -15.58
N ILE A 41 -9.27 -15.13 -15.30
CA ILE A 41 -9.22 -13.83 -15.95
C ILE A 41 -8.25 -13.88 -17.13
N GLU A 42 -8.66 -13.32 -18.27
CA GLU A 42 -7.82 -13.24 -19.45
C GLU A 42 -6.60 -12.32 -19.18
N THR A 43 -5.41 -12.80 -19.57
CA THR A 43 -4.19 -12.01 -19.43
C THR A 43 -4.18 -10.92 -20.51
N PRO A 44 -4.10 -9.63 -20.16
CA PRO A 44 -4.16 -8.55 -21.12
C PRO A 44 -2.93 -8.55 -22.03
N CYS A 45 -3.13 -8.34 -23.33
CA CYS A 45 -2.05 -8.20 -24.30
C CYS A 45 -1.77 -6.72 -24.61
N GLY A 46 -0.48 -6.34 -24.64
CA GLY A 46 -0.05 -4.99 -24.98
C GLY A 46 -0.50 -3.91 -23.98
N ALA A 47 -0.74 -4.28 -22.73
CA ALA A 47 -1.06 -3.35 -21.65
C ALA A 47 0.18 -2.69 -21.03
N ALA A 48 1.34 -3.34 -21.13
CA ALA A 48 2.61 -2.93 -20.58
C ALA A 48 3.76 -3.59 -21.35
N LYS A 49 5.02 -3.28 -21.01
CA LYS A 49 6.22 -3.91 -21.60
C LYS A 49 6.18 -5.43 -21.48
N GLU A 50 5.78 -5.90 -20.30
CA GLU A 50 5.51 -7.31 -20.03
C GLU A 50 4.33 -7.43 -19.06
N VAL A 51 3.59 -8.53 -19.16
CA VAL A 51 2.48 -8.85 -18.26
C VAL A 51 2.71 -10.22 -17.65
N LEU A 52 2.86 -10.23 -16.33
CA LEU A 52 3.04 -11.42 -15.51
C LEU A 52 1.76 -11.62 -14.73
N HIS A 53 1.16 -12.80 -14.87
CA HIS A 53 -0.13 -13.09 -14.26
C HIS A 53 -0.01 -14.30 -13.35
N TYR A 54 -0.32 -14.13 -12.08
CA TYR A 54 -0.19 -15.17 -11.04
C TYR A 54 -1.52 -15.44 -10.36
N ASP A 55 -1.74 -16.70 -9.97
CA ASP A 55 -2.92 -17.14 -9.22
C ASP A 55 -2.52 -17.86 -7.91
N TRP A 56 -3.50 -18.47 -7.22
CA TRP A 56 -3.23 -19.18 -5.96
C TRP A 56 -2.26 -20.36 -6.11
N ARG A 57 -2.20 -21.02 -7.26
CA ARG A 57 -1.28 -22.15 -7.52
C ARG A 57 0.16 -21.67 -7.60
N ASP A 58 0.38 -20.50 -8.18
CA ASP A 58 1.70 -19.88 -8.24
C ASP A 58 2.19 -19.51 -6.83
N ILE A 59 1.30 -18.94 -6.01
CA ILE A 59 1.60 -18.65 -4.59
C ILE A 59 1.95 -19.93 -3.84
N LYS A 60 1.17 -21.00 -4.04
CA LYS A 60 1.43 -22.31 -3.43
C LYS A 60 2.74 -22.93 -3.93
N LYS A 61 3.08 -22.75 -5.20
CA LYS A 61 4.34 -23.24 -5.79
C LYS A 61 5.54 -22.56 -5.16
N ASP A 62 5.48 -21.24 -4.97
CA ASP A 62 6.58 -20.45 -4.44
C ASP A 62 6.72 -20.59 -2.91
N PHE A 63 5.61 -20.76 -2.18
CA PHE A 63 5.61 -20.73 -0.70
C PHE A 63 5.28 -22.05 -0.01
N GLY A 64 4.74 -23.04 -0.74
CA GLY A 64 4.33 -24.33 -0.18
C GLY A 64 3.45 -24.16 1.05
N LYS A 65 3.87 -24.75 2.18
CA LYS A 65 3.13 -24.67 3.47
C LYS A 65 3.05 -23.26 4.06
N LYS A 66 3.82 -22.29 3.56
CA LYS A 66 3.79 -20.89 4.02
C LYS A 66 2.85 -20.01 3.20
N GLU A 67 2.13 -20.55 2.20
CA GLU A 67 1.21 -19.76 1.36
C GLU A 67 0.13 -19.00 2.15
N TRP A 68 -0.19 -19.47 3.37
CA TRP A 68 -1.21 -18.88 4.23
C TRP A 68 -0.89 -17.45 4.71
N ILE A 69 0.35 -16.98 4.54
CA ILE A 69 0.71 -15.58 4.85
C ILE A 69 0.10 -14.60 3.83
N PHE A 70 -0.41 -15.08 2.70
CA PHE A 70 -1.08 -14.24 1.69
C PHE A 70 -2.60 -14.39 1.82
N SER A 71 -3.26 -13.27 2.13
CA SER A 71 -4.72 -13.19 2.24
C SER A 71 -5.42 -13.66 0.96
N ARG A 72 -6.57 -14.32 1.10
CA ARG A 72 -7.48 -14.68 0.00
C ARG A 72 -8.80 -13.92 0.13
N HIS A 73 -9.44 -13.66 -0.99
CA HIS A 73 -10.64 -12.83 -1.13
C HIS A 73 -10.52 -11.43 -0.49
N ASN A 74 -9.34 -10.84 -0.59
CA ASN A 74 -9.02 -9.54 -0.02
C ASN A 74 -7.81 -8.92 -0.76
N ALA A 75 -7.80 -7.59 -0.86
CA ALA A 75 -6.78 -6.79 -1.54
C ALA A 75 -5.34 -7.08 -1.08
N GLY A 76 -5.14 -7.50 0.18
CA GLY A 76 -3.84 -7.85 0.76
C GLY A 76 -3.10 -9.00 0.08
N ILE A 77 -3.74 -9.76 -0.81
CA ILE A 77 -3.06 -10.74 -1.68
C ILE A 77 -1.91 -10.09 -2.49
N ARG A 78 -1.99 -8.78 -2.74
CA ARG A 78 -0.95 -7.99 -3.40
C ARG A 78 0.42 -8.07 -2.73
N SER A 79 0.49 -8.43 -1.44
CA SER A 79 1.76 -8.70 -0.75
C SER A 79 2.60 -9.74 -1.49
N TYR A 80 1.98 -10.76 -2.09
CA TYR A 80 2.70 -11.72 -2.94
C TYR A 80 3.32 -11.03 -4.15
N GLY A 81 2.56 -10.15 -4.81
CA GLY A 81 3.03 -9.38 -5.95
C GLY A 81 4.20 -8.45 -5.59
N PHE A 82 4.19 -7.85 -4.39
CA PHE A 82 5.30 -7.02 -3.91
C PHE A 82 6.59 -7.84 -3.75
N TRP A 83 6.51 -8.99 -3.07
CA TRP A 83 7.65 -9.89 -2.95
C TRP A 83 8.15 -10.34 -4.32
N LYS A 84 7.23 -10.76 -5.19
CA LYS A 84 7.58 -11.26 -6.53
C LYS A 84 8.28 -10.18 -7.36
N ALA A 85 7.76 -8.96 -7.38
CA ALA A 85 8.37 -7.82 -8.05
C ALA A 85 9.82 -7.57 -7.56
N VAL A 86 10.05 -7.59 -6.24
CA VAL A 86 11.40 -7.45 -5.68
C VAL A 86 12.32 -8.58 -6.14
N THR A 87 11.86 -9.84 -6.11
CA THR A 87 12.68 -10.98 -6.58
C THR A 87 13.00 -10.92 -8.08
N MET A 88 12.19 -10.20 -8.85
CA MET A 88 12.38 -9.97 -10.28
C MET A 88 13.20 -8.70 -10.58
N GLY A 89 13.72 -8.04 -9.56
CA GLY A 89 14.62 -6.89 -9.70
C GLY A 89 13.91 -5.55 -9.86
N ALA A 90 12.69 -5.39 -9.34
CA ALA A 90 12.03 -4.09 -9.26
C ALA A 90 12.86 -3.10 -8.42
N ASP A 91 13.02 -1.87 -8.91
CA ASP A 91 13.54 -0.75 -8.15
C ASP A 91 12.41 0.01 -7.44
N ILE A 92 11.28 0.14 -8.13
CA ILE A 92 10.06 0.79 -7.64
C ILE A 92 8.88 -0.15 -7.85
N ILE A 93 8.03 -0.24 -6.84
CA ILE A 93 6.77 -0.97 -6.90
C ILE A 93 5.65 0.07 -6.80
N VAL A 94 4.76 0.06 -7.78
CA VAL A 94 3.49 0.78 -7.78
C VAL A 94 2.38 -0.24 -7.58
N THR A 95 1.35 0.10 -6.82
CA THR A 95 0.14 -0.72 -6.71
C THR A 95 -1.08 0.12 -6.99
N LEU A 96 -2.02 -0.50 -7.70
CA LEU A 96 -3.21 0.14 -8.24
C LEU A 96 -4.38 -0.83 -8.15
N ASP A 97 -5.54 -0.33 -7.72
CA ASP A 97 -6.78 -1.10 -7.73
C ASP A 97 -7.39 -1.17 -9.13
N ASP A 98 -8.11 -2.25 -9.40
CA ASP A 98 -8.67 -2.59 -10.72
C ASP A 98 -9.96 -1.82 -11.09
N ASP A 99 -10.32 -0.81 -10.30
CA ASP A 99 -11.37 0.19 -10.59
C ASP A 99 -10.86 1.64 -10.49
N CYS A 100 -9.54 1.82 -10.53
CA CYS A 100 -8.89 3.12 -10.63
C CYS A 100 -8.49 3.43 -12.08
N PHE A 101 -8.85 4.63 -12.55
CA PHE A 101 -8.61 5.10 -13.92
C PHE A 101 -7.68 6.32 -13.93
N PRO A 102 -6.99 6.58 -15.06
CA PRO A 102 -6.13 7.76 -15.16
C PRO A 102 -6.96 9.04 -15.08
N THR A 103 -6.47 10.03 -14.33
CA THR A 103 -7.02 11.40 -14.32
C THR A 103 -6.34 12.32 -15.35
N GLY A 104 -5.25 11.86 -15.93
CA GLY A 104 -4.39 12.59 -16.86
C GLY A 104 -3.08 11.82 -17.07
N ASP A 105 -2.10 12.51 -17.65
CA ASP A 105 -0.77 11.94 -17.92
C ASP A 105 0.17 12.08 -16.71
N GLY A 106 1.20 11.23 -16.67
CA GLY A 106 2.31 11.34 -15.74
C GLY A 106 2.05 10.67 -14.39
N PHE A 107 1.18 9.66 -14.34
CA PHE A 107 0.93 8.84 -13.16
C PHE A 107 2.23 8.20 -12.64
N ILE A 108 2.92 7.44 -13.51
CA ILE A 108 4.20 6.79 -13.12
C ILE A 108 5.26 7.84 -12.84
N TYR A 109 5.37 8.85 -13.71
CA TYR A 109 6.34 9.94 -13.55
C TYR A 109 6.21 10.65 -12.20
N ASN A 110 5.00 11.00 -11.77
CA ASN A 110 4.77 11.71 -10.51
C ASN A 110 5.14 10.84 -9.29
N HIS A 111 4.82 9.55 -9.31
CA HIS A 111 5.27 8.63 -8.26
C HIS A 111 6.80 8.54 -8.19
N LEU A 112 7.46 8.38 -9.34
CA LEU A 112 8.93 8.35 -9.42
C LEU A 112 9.56 9.65 -8.92
N ARG A 113 8.99 10.80 -9.32
CA ARG A 113 9.39 12.11 -8.82
C ARG A 113 9.30 12.15 -7.30
N ASN A 114 8.15 11.80 -6.73
CA ASN A 114 7.95 11.83 -5.28
C ASN A 114 8.98 10.94 -4.54
N LEU A 115 9.26 9.74 -5.05
CA LEU A 115 10.23 8.81 -4.45
C LEU A 115 11.70 9.24 -4.65
N SER A 116 11.98 10.10 -5.62
CA SER A 116 13.31 10.69 -5.83
C SER A 116 13.62 11.87 -4.90
N MET A 117 12.61 12.41 -4.22
CA MET A 117 12.74 13.62 -3.40
C MET A 117 13.31 13.34 -2.00
N ALA A 118 13.89 14.39 -1.42
CA ALA A 118 14.12 14.50 0.00
C ALA A 118 13.35 15.70 0.55
N VAL A 119 12.70 15.52 1.70
CA VAL A 119 11.76 16.48 2.29
C VAL A 119 12.27 17.04 3.62
N PRO A 120 11.68 18.14 4.13
CA PRO A 120 12.05 18.68 5.42
C PRO A 120 11.89 17.69 6.57
N GLY A 121 12.81 17.73 7.53
CA GLY A 121 12.82 16.83 8.68
C GLY A 121 11.61 16.98 9.61
N ARG A 122 11.68 17.94 10.53
CA ARG A 122 10.65 18.17 11.58
C ARG A 122 9.69 19.32 11.24
N TRP A 123 9.63 19.73 9.98
CA TRP A 123 8.82 20.86 9.52
C TRP A 123 7.91 20.41 8.39
N VAL A 124 6.67 20.89 8.41
CA VAL A 124 5.68 20.60 7.38
C VAL A 124 5.52 21.87 6.54
N PRO A 125 5.79 21.82 5.22
CA PRO A 125 5.44 22.93 4.34
C PRO A 125 3.93 23.22 4.44
N THR A 126 3.58 24.44 4.80
CA THR A 126 2.17 24.86 4.94
C THR A 126 1.46 24.99 3.60
N TYR A 127 2.22 25.32 2.55
CA TYR A 127 1.72 25.36 1.18
C TYR A 127 2.06 24.02 0.49
N PRO A 128 1.07 23.21 0.10
CA PRO A 128 1.27 21.82 -0.33
C PRO A 128 1.61 21.72 -1.82
N ASP A 129 2.58 22.52 -2.27
CA ASP A 129 3.02 22.51 -3.66
C ASP A 129 3.74 21.18 -4.00
N PRO A 130 3.44 20.54 -5.15
CA PRO A 130 4.07 19.28 -5.54
C PRO A 130 5.59 19.29 -5.65
N ASP A 131 6.20 20.45 -5.90
CA ASP A 131 7.65 20.61 -5.99
C ASP A 131 8.28 20.98 -4.63
N PHE A 132 7.48 20.97 -3.54
CA PHE A 132 7.87 21.39 -2.20
C PHE A 132 8.56 22.75 -2.19
N LEU A 133 7.96 23.75 -2.85
CA LEU A 133 8.41 25.14 -2.78
C LEU A 133 8.42 25.60 -1.32
N TYR A 134 9.62 25.82 -0.77
CA TYR A 134 9.78 26.14 0.64
C TYR A 134 9.25 27.53 0.96
N THR A 135 8.18 27.59 1.75
CA THR A 135 7.66 28.86 2.28
C THR A 135 8.62 29.49 3.28
N ARG A 136 8.48 30.80 3.50
CA ARG A 136 9.30 31.56 4.46
C ARG A 136 9.20 30.92 5.85
N GLY A 137 10.35 30.69 6.49
CA GLY A 137 10.44 30.14 7.84
C GLY A 137 10.99 28.71 7.92
N ILE A 138 10.96 27.94 6.82
CA ILE A 138 11.58 26.60 6.80
C ILE A 138 13.12 26.74 6.83
N PRO A 139 13.80 26.24 7.88
CA PRO A 139 15.25 26.34 8.01
C PRO A 139 15.97 25.66 6.84
N TYR A 140 16.97 26.32 6.27
CA TYR A 140 17.66 25.85 5.06
C TYR A 140 18.36 24.50 5.25
N SER A 141 18.96 24.27 6.42
CA SER A 141 19.76 23.08 6.72
C SER A 141 18.97 21.77 6.70
N ILE A 142 17.65 21.83 6.88
CA ILE A 142 16.81 20.62 7.01
C ILE A 142 15.93 20.36 5.80
N ARG A 143 15.95 21.22 4.78
CA ARG A 143 15.01 21.20 3.64
C ARG A 143 14.98 19.88 2.86
N LYS A 144 16.12 19.18 2.83
CA LYS A 144 16.33 17.91 2.11
C LYS A 144 16.88 16.82 3.05
N GLU A 145 16.37 16.77 4.27
CA GLU A 145 16.89 15.89 5.33
C GLU A 145 16.42 14.44 5.19
N LYS A 146 15.15 14.21 4.84
CA LYS A 146 14.55 12.87 4.86
C LYS A 146 14.24 12.37 3.45
N LYS A 147 14.79 11.21 3.09
CA LYS A 147 14.45 10.51 1.84
C LYS A 147 12.99 10.03 1.88
N VAL A 148 12.26 10.26 0.80
CA VAL A 148 10.91 9.71 0.62
C VAL A 148 10.99 8.25 0.20
N VAL A 149 10.25 7.37 0.87
CA VAL A 149 10.21 5.93 0.55
C VAL A 149 8.82 5.41 0.23
N ILE A 150 7.78 6.20 0.54
CA ILE A 150 6.38 5.95 0.17
C ILE A 150 5.81 7.21 -0.47
N SER A 151 5.23 7.03 -1.66
CA SER A 151 4.38 7.99 -2.35
C SER A 151 2.94 7.48 -2.33
N HIS A 152 2.13 7.99 -1.40
CA HIS A 152 0.70 7.72 -1.33
C HIS A 152 -0.05 8.66 -2.28
N GLY A 153 -0.66 8.10 -3.33
CA GLY A 153 -1.45 8.86 -4.26
C GLY A 153 -2.89 9.02 -3.78
N LEU A 154 -3.56 10.06 -4.25
CA LEU A 154 -4.96 10.33 -3.91
C LEU A 154 -5.89 9.92 -5.04
N TRP A 155 -7.19 10.14 -4.84
CA TRP A 155 -8.23 9.73 -5.75
C TRP A 155 -9.30 10.83 -5.87
N THR A 156 -10.01 10.80 -6.98
CA THR A 156 -11.15 11.67 -7.29
C THR A 156 -12.39 10.81 -7.52
N ASN A 157 -13.53 11.45 -7.73
CA ASN A 157 -14.83 10.79 -7.80
C ASN A 157 -15.16 10.10 -6.47
N SER A 158 -15.15 8.77 -6.37
CA SER A 158 -15.49 8.07 -5.12
C SER A 158 -14.32 8.09 -4.14
N ILE A 159 -14.50 8.72 -2.98
CA ILE A 159 -13.46 8.75 -1.94
C ILE A 159 -13.50 7.56 -0.99
N ASP A 160 -12.32 7.11 -0.55
CA ASP A 160 -12.16 6.07 0.48
C ASP A 160 -12.54 6.60 1.87
N LEU A 161 -13.83 6.58 2.13
CA LEU A 161 -14.41 6.84 3.44
C LEU A 161 -14.64 5.52 4.16
N ASP A 162 -14.57 5.56 5.50
CA ASP A 162 -15.14 4.48 6.29
C ASP A 162 -16.65 4.37 5.99
N ALA A 163 -17.19 3.16 6.17
CA ALA A 163 -18.56 2.88 5.77
C ALA A 163 -19.59 3.76 6.49
N GLN A 164 -19.33 4.17 7.74
CA GLN A 164 -20.27 4.99 8.50
C GLN A 164 -20.31 6.42 7.93
N THR A 165 -19.17 7.02 7.61
CA THR A 165 -19.13 8.33 6.95
C THR A 165 -19.68 8.26 5.52
N GLN A 166 -19.41 7.19 4.76
CA GLN A 166 -20.02 7.00 3.44
C GLN A 166 -21.55 6.92 3.49
N LEU A 167 -22.13 6.27 4.53
CA LEU A 167 -23.59 6.24 4.73
C LEU A 167 -24.17 7.63 5.01
N GLN A 168 -23.42 8.50 5.68
CA GLN A 168 -23.83 9.89 5.94
C GLN A 168 -23.68 10.78 4.69
N HIS A 169 -22.81 10.41 3.76
CA HIS A 169 -22.52 11.15 2.53
C HIS A 169 -22.60 10.27 1.26
N PRO A 170 -23.76 9.65 0.96
CA PRO A 170 -23.88 8.59 -0.05
C PRO A 170 -23.60 9.03 -1.50
N HIS A 171 -23.61 10.34 -1.77
CA HIS A 171 -23.43 10.93 -3.11
C HIS A 171 -22.19 11.81 -3.20
N ILE A 172 -21.26 11.71 -2.25
CA ILE A 172 -20.03 12.50 -2.30
C ILE A 172 -19.15 12.00 -3.44
N ASN A 173 -19.00 12.85 -4.47
CA ASN A 173 -18.06 12.66 -5.55
C ASN A 173 -17.21 13.92 -5.65
N LEU A 174 -15.89 13.76 -5.53
CA LEU A 174 -14.98 14.90 -5.58
C LEU A 174 -14.52 15.18 -7.02
N PRO A 175 -14.43 16.45 -7.43
CA PRO A 175 -13.88 16.82 -8.73
C PRO A 175 -12.38 16.55 -8.78
N LEU A 176 -11.77 16.80 -9.94
CA LEU A 176 -10.31 16.88 -10.05
C LEU A 176 -9.77 17.96 -9.10
N TYR A 177 -8.76 17.61 -8.34
CA TYR A 177 -8.02 18.53 -7.49
C TYR A 177 -6.81 19.11 -8.23
N PRO A 178 -6.40 20.35 -7.93
CA PRO A 178 -5.08 20.81 -8.36
C PRO A 178 -4.01 19.85 -7.82
N PRO A 179 -2.87 19.70 -8.52
CA PRO A 179 -1.74 18.96 -8.00
C PRO A 179 -1.34 19.47 -6.61
N VAL A 180 -1.23 18.56 -5.65
CA VAL A 180 -0.84 18.86 -4.27
C VAL A 180 0.04 17.75 -3.73
N LEU A 181 0.97 18.07 -2.84
CA LEU A 181 1.78 17.07 -2.15
C LEU A 181 2.08 17.52 -0.73
N GLN A 182 1.93 16.61 0.23
CA GLN A 182 2.18 16.87 1.63
C GLN A 182 3.10 15.81 2.21
N VAL A 183 3.99 16.24 3.11
CA VAL A 183 4.76 15.33 3.96
C VAL A 183 3.84 14.79 5.05
N ILE A 184 3.83 13.48 5.26
CA ILE A 184 3.21 12.92 6.47
C ILE A 184 4.17 13.15 7.65
N PRO A 185 3.80 13.97 8.66
CA PRO A 185 4.74 14.41 9.69
C PRO A 185 5.29 13.24 10.52
N SER A 186 6.51 13.34 11.02
CA SER A 186 7.02 12.34 11.97
C SER A 186 6.25 12.36 13.28
N GLY A 187 5.93 11.18 13.80
CA GLY A 187 5.04 11.00 14.95
C GLY A 187 3.54 11.08 14.60
N ALA A 188 3.19 11.40 13.35
CA ALA A 188 1.81 11.32 12.87
C ALA A 188 1.61 10.04 12.05
N TYR A 189 0.46 9.39 12.28
CA TYR A 189 -0.04 8.28 11.46
C TYR A 189 -1.00 8.82 10.40
N PHE A 190 -1.19 8.04 9.34
CA PHE A 190 -2.15 8.30 8.28
C PHE A 190 -2.81 6.98 7.88
N PRO A 191 -4.09 6.99 7.48
CA PRO A 191 -4.73 5.81 6.91
C PRO A 191 -4.16 5.60 5.50
N LEU A 192 -3.17 4.71 5.38
CA LEU A 192 -2.62 4.34 4.09
C LEU A 192 -3.69 3.57 3.32
N CYS A 193 -4.06 4.08 2.15
CA CYS A 193 -4.90 3.40 1.19
C CYS A 193 -4.05 2.85 0.06
N SER A 194 -4.28 1.59 -0.30
CA SER A 194 -3.50 0.89 -1.32
C SER A 194 -4.03 1.05 -2.75
N MET A 195 -5.14 1.77 -2.94
CA MET A 195 -5.73 2.02 -4.25
C MET A 195 -4.75 2.68 -5.24
N ASN A 196 -3.88 3.56 -4.72
CA ASN A 196 -2.93 4.33 -5.50
C ASN A 196 -1.68 4.59 -4.64
N LEU A 197 -0.65 3.78 -4.81
CA LEU A 197 0.51 3.80 -3.92
C LEU A 197 1.77 3.37 -4.65
N ALA A 198 2.88 4.04 -4.38
CA ALA A 198 4.19 3.62 -4.85
C ALA A 198 5.22 3.65 -3.72
N PHE A 199 6.18 2.72 -3.77
CA PHE A 199 7.28 2.65 -2.82
C PHE A 199 8.54 2.11 -3.48
N ALA A 200 9.70 2.53 -2.96
CA ALA A 200 10.99 2.01 -3.41
C ALA A 200 11.23 0.60 -2.84
N LYS A 201 12.01 -0.23 -3.53
CA LYS A 201 12.27 -1.63 -3.13
C LYS A 201 12.74 -1.78 -1.68
N GLU A 202 13.47 -0.80 -1.15
CA GLU A 202 13.95 -0.81 0.24
C GLU A 202 12.81 -0.75 1.26
N ALA A 203 11.63 -0.23 0.88
CA ALA A 203 10.44 -0.22 1.72
C ALA A 203 9.61 -1.51 1.61
N ALA A 204 9.87 -2.41 0.65
CA ALA A 204 9.12 -3.66 0.53
C ALA A 204 9.01 -4.48 1.84
N PRO A 205 10.04 -4.58 2.70
CA PRO A 205 9.93 -5.33 3.95
C PRO A 205 8.88 -4.78 4.92
N ILE A 206 8.54 -3.49 4.82
CA ILE A 206 7.54 -2.83 5.68
C ILE A 206 6.16 -2.71 5.01
N MET A 207 6.01 -3.20 3.77
CA MET A 207 4.78 -3.14 2.98
C MET A 207 4.01 -4.48 2.99
N TYR A 208 3.92 -5.14 4.15
CA TYR A 208 3.09 -6.35 4.31
C TYR A 208 1.69 -6.02 4.78
N PHE A 209 0.70 -6.56 4.08
CA PHE A 209 -0.72 -6.33 4.37
C PHE A 209 -1.20 -7.44 5.31
N PRO A 210 -1.60 -7.12 6.56
CA PRO A 210 -2.05 -8.10 7.54
C PRO A 210 -3.16 -9.02 7.02
N LEU A 211 -3.16 -10.23 7.58
CA LEU A 211 -4.12 -11.29 7.23
C LEU A 211 -5.55 -10.78 7.34
N MET A 212 -6.30 -10.78 6.24
CA MET A 212 -7.69 -10.36 6.17
C MET A 212 -8.43 -11.18 5.11
N GLY A 213 -9.77 -11.12 5.10
CA GLY A 213 -10.56 -12.01 4.25
C GLY A 213 -10.47 -13.45 4.73
N LYS A 214 -9.87 -14.34 3.94
CA LYS A 214 -9.82 -15.79 4.19
C LYS A 214 -8.40 -16.37 4.11
N ASP A 215 -8.22 -17.51 4.78
CA ASP A 215 -7.04 -18.37 4.63
C ASP A 215 -7.17 -19.31 3.40
N PRO A 216 -6.10 -20.06 3.03
CA PRO A 216 -6.13 -20.97 1.88
C PRO A 216 -7.18 -22.08 1.95
N GLU A 217 -7.66 -22.42 3.16
CA GLU A 217 -8.75 -23.39 3.37
C GLU A 217 -10.14 -22.73 3.30
N GLY A 218 -10.21 -21.42 3.00
CA GLY A 218 -11.45 -20.67 2.90
C GLY A 218 -12.06 -20.26 4.24
N ARG A 219 -11.32 -20.41 5.35
CA ARG A 219 -11.78 -20.00 6.68
C ARG A 219 -11.53 -18.50 6.86
N PRO A 220 -12.48 -17.74 7.42
CA PRO A 220 -12.31 -16.31 7.61
C PRO A 220 -11.26 -16.01 8.69
N TRP A 221 -10.37 -15.03 8.42
CA TRP A 221 -9.45 -14.49 9.42
C TRP A 221 -10.18 -13.69 10.50
N GLY A 222 -11.35 -13.15 10.17
CA GLY A 222 -12.24 -12.43 11.08
C GLY A 222 -12.13 -10.92 11.02
N TYR A 223 -11.26 -10.38 10.16
CA TYR A 223 -11.06 -8.96 9.87
C TYR A 223 -11.01 -8.73 8.36
N ASP A 224 -11.42 -7.54 7.92
CA ASP A 224 -11.43 -7.10 6.51
C ASP A 224 -11.43 -5.56 6.46
N ARG A 225 -10.99 -4.98 5.33
CA ARG A 225 -10.92 -3.52 5.06
C ARG A 225 -10.01 -2.69 5.99
N PHE A 226 -9.02 -3.31 6.61
CA PHE A 226 -8.04 -2.64 7.48
C PHE A 226 -6.60 -3.07 7.19
N ASP A 227 -6.37 -3.85 6.14
CA ASP A 227 -5.08 -4.45 5.82
C ASP A 227 -4.05 -3.41 5.38
N ASP A 228 -4.42 -2.51 4.47
CA ASP A 228 -3.56 -1.38 4.10
C ASP A 228 -3.39 -0.35 5.22
N ILE A 229 -4.44 -0.07 5.99
CA ILE A 229 -4.39 0.83 7.15
C ILE A 229 -3.40 0.31 8.20
N TRP A 230 -3.47 -0.98 8.56
CA TRP A 230 -2.55 -1.58 9.53
C TRP A 230 -1.14 -1.72 8.97
N ALA A 231 -0.98 -2.01 7.68
CA ALA A 231 0.31 -1.94 7.00
C ALA A 231 0.91 -0.53 7.11
N GLY A 232 0.11 0.51 6.86
CA GLY A 232 0.50 1.92 6.99
C GLY A 232 0.92 2.29 8.41
N ILE A 233 0.21 1.80 9.43
CA ILE A 233 0.59 1.99 10.83
C ILE A 233 1.99 1.42 11.11
N PHE A 234 2.21 0.15 10.74
CA PHE A 234 3.50 -0.51 10.96
C PHE A 234 4.63 0.14 10.16
N ALA A 235 4.38 0.43 8.89
CA ALA A 235 5.33 1.09 8.00
C ALA A 235 5.71 2.47 8.53
N LYS A 236 4.73 3.29 8.93
CA LYS A 236 4.99 4.67 9.38
C LYS A 236 5.84 4.72 10.65
N LYS A 237 5.60 3.80 11.60
CA LYS A 237 6.42 3.65 12.80
C LYS A 237 7.89 3.42 12.47
N ILE A 238 8.16 2.55 11.49
CA ILE A 238 9.52 2.20 11.07
C ILE A 238 10.15 3.32 10.24
N ILE A 239 9.40 3.93 9.34
CA ILE A 239 9.83 5.09 8.53
C ILE A 239 10.33 6.21 9.44
N ASP A 240 9.56 6.57 10.48
CA ASP A 240 9.95 7.62 11.41
C ASP A 240 11.20 7.26 12.21
N HIS A 241 11.30 6.01 12.68
CA HIS A 241 12.47 5.52 13.41
C HIS A 241 13.75 5.58 12.57
N LEU A 242 13.65 5.26 11.28
CA LEU A 242 14.77 5.27 10.34
C LEU A 242 15.11 6.66 9.78
N GLY A 243 14.39 7.72 10.17
CA GLY A 243 14.59 9.07 9.63
C GLY A 243 14.19 9.19 8.15
N LEU A 244 13.28 8.34 7.69
CA LEU A 244 12.72 8.36 6.34
C LEU A 244 11.42 9.16 6.32
N SER A 245 10.81 9.31 5.14
CA SER A 245 9.52 10.00 4.99
C SER A 245 8.54 9.27 4.07
N ALA A 246 7.26 9.52 4.32
CA ALA A 246 6.17 9.27 3.38
C ALA A 246 5.57 10.62 2.94
N VAL A 247 5.04 10.66 1.73
CA VAL A 247 4.28 11.80 1.20
C VAL A 247 2.91 11.34 0.73
N SER A 248 1.92 12.23 0.78
CA SER A 248 0.56 11.98 0.29
C SER A 248 0.08 13.13 -0.59
N GLY A 249 -0.55 12.82 -1.71
CA GLY A 249 -1.03 13.82 -2.67
C GLY A 249 -1.08 13.28 -4.09
N SER A 250 -0.56 14.05 -5.05
CA SER A 250 -0.40 13.63 -6.44
C SER A 250 0.58 12.45 -6.55
N PRO A 251 0.37 11.53 -7.51
CA PRO A 251 -0.66 11.56 -8.56
C PRO A 251 -2.06 11.18 -8.06
N PHE A 252 -3.08 11.57 -8.83
CA PHE A 252 -4.48 11.22 -8.58
C PHE A 252 -4.96 10.12 -9.54
N VAL A 253 -5.85 9.26 -9.06
CA VAL A 253 -6.63 8.33 -9.89
C VAL A 253 -8.12 8.66 -9.82
N GLU A 254 -8.90 8.33 -10.86
CA GLU A 254 -10.35 8.43 -10.82
C GLU A 254 -10.90 7.08 -10.33
N HIS A 255 -11.43 7.05 -9.10
CA HIS A 255 -12.00 5.85 -8.52
C HIS A 255 -13.48 5.75 -8.90
N LYS A 256 -13.81 4.78 -9.77
CA LYS A 256 -15.15 4.70 -10.41
C LYS A 256 -16.17 3.85 -9.65
N LYS A 257 -15.79 3.18 -8.57
CA LYS A 257 -16.67 2.19 -7.94
C LYS A 257 -16.71 2.29 -6.42
N ALA A 258 -17.75 2.94 -5.91
CA ALA A 258 -18.11 2.77 -4.49
C ALA A 258 -18.64 1.35 -4.25
N SER A 259 -18.12 0.67 -3.24
CA SER A 259 -18.69 -0.59 -2.74
C SER A 259 -19.91 -0.31 -1.86
N ASP A 260 -20.77 -1.31 -1.68
CA ASP A 260 -21.97 -1.21 -0.85
C ASP A 260 -21.59 -0.87 0.61
N PRO A 261 -21.96 0.33 1.11
CA PRO A 261 -21.53 0.79 2.41
C PRO A 261 -22.17 -0.01 3.56
N HIS A 262 -23.35 -0.61 3.37
CA HIS A 262 -23.94 -1.47 4.40
C HIS A 262 -23.14 -2.77 4.58
N LYS A 263 -22.69 -3.37 3.47
CA LYS A 263 -21.81 -4.56 3.51
C LYS A 263 -20.44 -4.21 4.08
N ASN A 264 -19.90 -3.03 3.72
CA ASN A 264 -18.63 -2.56 4.25
C ASN A 264 -18.69 -2.32 5.76
N LEU A 265 -19.77 -1.74 6.28
CA LEU A 265 -19.92 -1.52 7.73
C LEU A 265 -19.85 -2.83 8.52
N LEU A 266 -20.45 -3.91 8.00
CA LEU A 266 -20.36 -5.24 8.62
C LEU A 266 -18.93 -5.81 8.61
N LYS A 267 -18.20 -5.59 7.51
CA LYS A 267 -16.79 -6.01 7.36
C LYS A 267 -15.87 -5.22 8.30
N GLU A 268 -16.08 -3.91 8.39
CA GLU A 268 -15.25 -2.99 9.17
C GLU A 268 -15.50 -3.10 10.69
N LYS A 269 -16.71 -3.48 11.11
CA LYS A 269 -17.15 -3.46 12.53
C LYS A 269 -16.13 -4.00 13.53
N LYS A 270 -15.49 -5.14 13.22
CA LYS A 270 -14.48 -5.75 14.11
C LYS A 270 -13.14 -5.02 14.05
N GLY A 271 -12.77 -4.50 12.89
CA GLY A 271 -11.54 -3.75 12.67
C GLY A 271 -11.54 -2.39 13.37
N ILE A 272 -12.67 -1.67 13.39
CA ILE A 272 -12.80 -0.34 14.02
C ILE A 272 -12.30 -0.35 15.48
N ALA A 273 -12.81 -1.27 16.30
CA ALA A 273 -12.43 -1.38 17.70
C ALA A 273 -10.97 -1.80 17.90
N ILE A 274 -10.43 -2.64 17.00
CA ILE A 274 -9.03 -3.04 17.05
C ILE A 274 -8.12 -1.89 16.61
N ASN A 275 -8.54 -1.09 15.62
CA ASN A 275 -7.76 0.02 15.11
C ASN A 275 -7.46 1.06 16.18
N GLU A 276 -8.46 1.42 17.00
CA GLU A 276 -8.33 2.33 18.17
C GLU A 276 -7.25 1.93 19.18
N TRP A 277 -6.88 0.65 19.16
CA TRP A 277 -5.94 0.05 20.07
C TRP A 277 -4.60 -0.28 19.40
N LEU A 278 -4.62 -0.79 18.16
CA LEU A 278 -3.46 -1.31 17.46
C LEU A 278 -2.41 -0.23 17.18
N TRP A 279 -2.83 0.95 16.72
CA TRP A 279 -1.89 2.04 16.42
C TRP A 279 -1.10 2.45 17.68
N LYS A 280 -1.75 2.48 18.85
CA LYS A 280 -1.10 2.80 20.14
C LYS A 280 -0.08 1.72 20.53
N ARG A 281 -0.40 0.45 20.28
CA ARG A 281 0.52 -0.67 20.56
C ARG A 281 1.74 -0.65 19.64
N ALA A 282 1.56 -0.34 18.36
CA ALA A 282 2.67 -0.14 17.42
C ALA A 282 3.54 1.04 17.86
N ASP A 283 2.91 2.14 18.31
CA ASP A 283 3.60 3.35 18.75
C ASP A 283 4.46 3.14 20.01
N GLU A 284 4.01 2.28 20.93
CA GLU A 284 4.74 1.92 22.15
C GLU A 284 6.02 1.11 21.90
N VAL A 285 6.14 0.44 20.76
CA VAL A 285 7.33 -0.36 20.44
C VAL A 285 8.54 0.55 20.27
N ARG A 286 9.62 0.24 21.01
CA ARG A 286 10.92 0.90 20.86
C ARG A 286 11.77 0.11 19.90
N LEU A 287 11.98 0.67 18.72
CA LEU A 287 12.85 0.10 17.70
C LEU A 287 14.31 0.49 17.97
N THR A 288 15.22 -0.41 17.64
CA THR A 288 16.68 -0.23 17.77
C THR A 288 17.43 -0.59 16.48
N LYS A 289 16.78 -1.33 15.58
CA LYS A 289 17.37 -1.75 14.31
C LYS A 289 17.49 -0.60 13.32
N LYS A 290 18.25 -0.84 12.24
CA LYS A 290 18.66 0.21 11.28
C LYS A 290 18.25 -0.06 9.84
N THR A 291 17.67 -1.23 9.55
CA THR A 291 17.17 -1.59 8.22
C THR A 291 15.66 -1.78 8.28
N PRO A 292 14.90 -1.53 7.19
CA PRO A 292 13.46 -1.75 7.17
C PRO A 292 13.05 -3.17 7.57
N ALA A 293 13.75 -4.20 7.06
CA ALA A 293 13.46 -5.60 7.36
C ALA A 293 13.72 -5.95 8.83
N ASP A 294 14.88 -5.56 9.38
CA ASP A 294 15.20 -5.80 10.79
C ASP A 294 14.22 -5.07 11.72
N CYS A 295 13.84 -3.83 11.39
CA CYS A 295 12.85 -3.07 12.15
C CYS A 295 11.46 -3.70 12.08
N TYR A 296 11.05 -4.24 10.94
CA TYR A 296 9.76 -4.93 10.82
C TYR A 296 9.73 -6.22 11.64
N LEU A 297 10.83 -6.99 11.62
CA LEU A 297 10.99 -8.17 12.48
C LEU A 297 10.97 -7.80 13.97
N GLU A 298 11.70 -6.76 14.36
CA GLU A 298 11.71 -6.25 15.74
C GLU A 298 10.32 -5.76 16.17
N LEU A 299 9.58 -5.09 15.28
CA LEU A 299 8.19 -4.69 15.52
C LEU A 299 7.30 -5.91 15.73
N ALA A 300 7.36 -6.90 14.83
CA ALA A 300 6.57 -8.13 14.92
C ALA A 300 6.81 -8.88 16.24
N ILE A 301 8.07 -8.98 16.67
CA ILE A 301 8.45 -9.66 17.92
C ILE A 301 7.95 -8.90 19.15
N ASN A 302 8.06 -7.57 19.16
CA ASN A 302 7.85 -6.78 20.37
C ASN A 302 6.45 -6.18 20.51
N ILE A 303 5.66 -6.10 19.43
CA ILE A 303 4.30 -5.60 19.50
C ILE A 303 3.45 -6.51 20.39
N ARG A 304 2.79 -5.91 21.39
CA ARG A 304 1.93 -6.64 22.32
C ARG A 304 0.57 -6.83 21.66
N LEU A 305 0.30 -8.04 21.17
CA LEU A 305 -0.97 -8.42 20.56
C LEU A 305 -1.83 -9.29 21.49
N PRO A 306 -3.17 -9.28 21.38
CA PRO A 306 -4.03 -10.15 22.19
C PRO A 306 -3.74 -11.62 21.86
N ASN A 307 -3.74 -12.49 22.88
CA ASN A 307 -3.57 -13.93 22.68
C ASN A 307 -4.84 -14.56 22.07
N LYS A 308 -5.04 -14.36 20.76
CA LYS A 308 -6.12 -14.94 19.95
C LYS A 308 -5.53 -15.52 18.68
N ARG A 309 -6.18 -16.54 18.12
CA ARG A 309 -5.74 -17.23 16.88
C ARG A 309 -5.26 -16.27 15.81
N TYR A 310 -6.05 -15.23 15.52
CA TYR A 310 -5.74 -14.23 14.50
C TYR A 310 -4.38 -13.58 14.74
N PHE A 311 -4.18 -12.97 15.92
CA PHE A 311 -3.00 -12.19 16.22
C PHE A 311 -1.74 -13.05 16.36
N ASN A 312 -1.88 -14.27 16.88
CA ASN A 312 -0.78 -15.23 16.91
C ASN A 312 -0.31 -15.56 15.49
N LYS A 313 -1.26 -15.76 14.56
CA LYS A 313 -0.96 -16.00 13.14
C LYS A 313 -0.44 -14.76 12.43
N LEU A 314 -0.97 -13.58 12.73
CA LEU A 314 -0.47 -12.32 12.18
C LEU A 314 0.99 -12.11 12.55
N LYS A 315 1.35 -12.29 13.83
CA LYS A 315 2.74 -12.17 14.28
C LYS A 315 3.67 -13.15 13.55
N GLU A 316 3.28 -14.42 13.46
CA GLU A 316 4.03 -15.43 12.71
C GLU A 316 4.18 -15.05 11.22
N ALA A 317 3.12 -14.52 10.59
CA ALA A 317 3.17 -14.09 9.20
C ALA A 317 4.08 -12.87 8.99
N MET A 318 4.04 -11.88 9.90
CA MET A 318 4.94 -10.72 9.89
C MET A 318 6.41 -11.14 10.02
N GLU A 319 6.70 -12.10 10.92
CA GLU A 319 8.04 -12.66 11.07
C GLU A 319 8.49 -13.39 9.79
N ILE A 320 7.63 -14.24 9.21
CA ILE A 320 7.93 -14.92 7.94
C ILE A 320 8.20 -13.91 6.84
N TRP A 321 7.36 -12.89 6.69
CA TRP A 321 7.50 -11.83 5.69
C TRP A 321 8.84 -11.09 5.83
N ALA A 322 9.18 -10.63 7.03
CA ALA A 322 10.43 -9.91 7.29
C ALA A 322 11.66 -10.73 6.86
N ASN A 323 11.66 -12.01 7.22
CA ASN A 323 12.76 -12.94 6.92
C ASN A 323 12.95 -13.22 5.42
N MET A 324 12.03 -12.81 4.54
CA MET A 324 12.22 -12.93 3.09
C MET A 324 13.13 -11.85 2.51
N PHE A 325 13.42 -10.80 3.31
CA PHE A 325 14.21 -9.64 2.89
C PHE A 325 15.47 -9.42 3.77
N LEU A 326 15.74 -10.35 4.69
CA LEU A 326 16.98 -10.45 5.46
C LEU A 326 17.93 -11.41 4.73
#